data_AF-A0A7C5HZG1-F1
#
_entry.id   AF-A0A7C5HZG1-F1
#
_cell.length_a   1.000
_cell.length_b   1.000
_cell.length_c   1.000
_cell.angle_alpha   90.00
_cell.angle_beta   90.00
_cell.angle_gamma   90.00
#
_symmetry.space_group_name_H-M   'P 1'
#
loop_
_entity.id
_entity.type
_entity.pdbx_description
1 polymer ?
#
loop_
_entity_poly.entity_id
_entity_poly.type
_entity_poly.pdbx_seq_one_letter_code
_entity_poly.pdbx_strand_id
1 'polypeptide(L)'
;MKKRVLLLCVVFGSLFLSGVAQDGRVYTKYQKGQELLNEEFSRALYADPQCLYSLDEKKFERKIETWRQKYLDLLSELSHKHPEADALFLASEKTDIHYYFEKIYIDYAFYHEQFTGERISLANHVEKKRKDFNNPLLLKSESFLRYIRALWNLMSIRDMYDGKLDGQDNQLLRATITHIRQDINNAEVYDYMMFYTLMDYIENYGIKNIDDLIDDYMSRAETDSYKERLQAFFDEEKEKRQGHVIRVYKEAGPYKLEMHIFT
;
A
#
# COMPACT_ATOMS: atom_id res chain seq x y z
N MET A 1 -2.01 -21.24 -22.87
CA MET A 1 -2.41 -19.87 -22.46
C MET A 1 -1.46 -19.37 -21.39
N LYS A 2 -0.36 -18.72 -21.79
CA LYS A 2 0.62 -18.10 -20.88
C LYS A 2 0.10 -16.70 -20.55
N LYS A 3 -0.66 -16.54 -19.46
CA LYS A 3 -0.96 -15.22 -18.91
C LYS A 3 0.35 -14.67 -18.36
N ARG A 4 0.91 -13.70 -19.07
CA ARG A 4 1.96 -12.81 -18.57
C ARG A 4 1.39 -12.13 -17.33
N VAL A 5 1.82 -12.55 -16.15
CA VAL A 5 1.72 -11.74 -14.94
C VAL A 5 2.76 -10.63 -15.13
N LEU A 6 2.34 -9.57 -15.81
CA LEU A 6 3.04 -8.31 -15.80
C LEU A 6 2.57 -7.63 -14.50
N LEU A 7 3.26 -7.87 -13.39
CA LEU A 7 2.98 -7.18 -12.13
C LEU A 7 4.22 -6.39 -11.71
N LEU A 8 4.12 -5.07 -11.91
CA LEU A 8 4.85 -4.01 -11.21
C LEU A 8 6.38 -4.02 -11.29
N CYS A 9 6.90 -3.80 -12.50
CA CYS A 9 8.09 -2.97 -12.67
C CYS A 9 7.63 -1.58 -13.13
N VAL A 10 8.34 -0.53 -12.69
CA VAL A 10 8.03 0.91 -12.84
C VAL A 10 6.96 1.34 -11.82
N VAL A 11 7.30 2.08 -10.74
CA VAL A 11 7.94 3.40 -10.74
C VAL A 11 8.93 3.52 -9.56
N PHE A 12 10.24 3.54 -9.84
CA PHE A 12 11.22 4.29 -9.01
C PHE A 12 11.65 5.57 -9.73
N GLY A 13 10.79 6.06 -10.62
CA GLY A 13 11.09 7.14 -11.54
C GLY A 13 9.91 8.07 -11.71
N SER A 14 9.57 8.83 -10.67
CA SER A 14 8.84 10.07 -10.89
C SER A 14 9.07 11.08 -9.75
N LEU A 15 9.72 12.18 -10.14
CA LEU A 15 9.50 13.54 -9.62
C LEU A 15 10.33 14.01 -8.41
N PHE A 16 11.65 13.91 -8.48
CA PHE A 16 12.54 14.92 -7.88
C PHE A 16 13.66 15.33 -8.84
N LEU A 17 13.29 15.85 -10.01
CA LEU A 17 14.16 16.74 -10.79
C LEU A 17 13.71 18.18 -10.56
N SER A 18 13.72 18.62 -9.30
CA SER A 18 13.56 20.03 -8.97
C SER A 18 14.92 20.72 -8.97
N GLY A 19 15.23 21.41 -10.07
CA GLY A 19 15.82 22.75 -10.00
C GLY A 19 17.33 22.93 -9.85
N VAL A 20 18.16 21.88 -9.92
CA VAL A 20 19.61 22.03 -10.10
C VAL A 20 20.02 21.21 -11.31
N ALA A 21 20.73 21.82 -12.26
CA ALA A 21 21.29 21.15 -13.43
C ALA A 21 22.33 20.12 -12.99
N GLN A 22 21.85 18.97 -12.55
CA GLN A 22 22.66 17.82 -12.18
C GLN A 22 23.11 17.09 -13.44
N ASP A 23 24.32 16.51 -13.44
CA ASP A 23 24.79 15.74 -14.60
C ASP A 23 23.89 14.52 -14.78
N GLY A 24 22.94 14.61 -15.72
CA GLY A 24 21.98 13.54 -16.00
C GLY A 24 22.64 12.20 -16.31
N ARG A 25 23.92 12.17 -16.71
CA ARG A 25 24.68 10.94 -16.93
C ARG A 25 24.97 10.18 -15.64
N VAL A 26 25.18 10.87 -14.52
CA VAL A 26 25.43 10.27 -13.20
C VAL A 26 24.21 9.46 -12.74
N TYR A 27 23.04 10.09 -12.77
CA TYR A 27 21.78 9.42 -12.40
C TYR A 27 21.36 8.34 -13.41
N THR A 28 21.65 8.53 -14.70
CA THR A 28 21.42 7.48 -15.70
C THR A 28 22.21 6.22 -15.38
N LYS A 29 23.46 6.34 -14.90
CA LYS A 29 24.25 5.17 -14.51
C LYS A 29 23.69 4.47 -13.27
N TYR A 30 23.28 5.24 -12.27
CA TYR A 30 22.61 4.71 -11.08
C TYR A 30 21.33 3.95 -11.45
N GLN A 31 20.46 4.55 -12.26
CA GLN A 31 19.21 3.94 -12.74
C GLN A 31 19.45 2.62 -13.48
N LYS A 32 20.45 2.56 -14.38
CA LYS A 32 20.83 1.29 -15.03
C LYS A 32 21.29 0.22 -14.04
N GLY A 33 22.02 0.62 -12.99
CA GLY A 33 22.39 -0.28 -11.90
C GLY A 33 21.16 -0.82 -11.18
N GLN A 34 20.17 0.02 -10.90
CA GLN A 34 18.92 -0.39 -10.29
C GLN A 34 18.10 -1.33 -11.18
N GLU A 35 18.02 -1.05 -12.49
CA GLU A 35 17.32 -1.91 -13.45
C GLU A 35 17.90 -3.33 -13.43
N LEU A 36 19.22 -3.46 -13.46
CA LEU A 36 19.90 -4.76 -13.36
C LEU A 36 19.61 -5.46 -12.03
N LEU A 37 19.68 -4.74 -10.91
CA LEU A 37 19.32 -5.29 -9.60
C LEU A 37 17.85 -5.72 -9.56
N ASN A 38 16.94 -4.93 -10.13
CA ASN A 38 15.51 -5.22 -10.19
C ASN A 38 15.24 -6.50 -11.01
N GLU A 39 15.92 -6.69 -12.14
CA GLU A 39 15.78 -7.91 -12.94
C GLU A 39 16.29 -9.16 -12.23
N GLU A 40 17.44 -9.06 -11.55
CA GLU A 40 17.98 -10.16 -10.75
C GLU A 40 17.07 -10.47 -9.55
N PHE A 41 16.64 -9.42 -8.85
CA PHE A 41 15.82 -9.56 -7.66
C PHE A 41 14.43 -10.09 -8.00
N SER A 42 13.80 -9.60 -9.08
CA SER A 42 12.53 -10.12 -9.57
C SER A 42 12.63 -11.61 -9.91
N ARG A 43 13.72 -12.05 -10.54
CA ARG A 43 13.96 -13.49 -10.75
C ARG A 43 14.06 -14.24 -9.43
N ALA A 44 14.75 -13.69 -8.43
CA ALA A 44 14.86 -14.31 -7.11
C ALA A 44 13.52 -14.39 -6.36
N LEU A 45 12.65 -13.39 -6.50
CA LEU A 45 11.32 -13.36 -5.87
C LEU A 45 10.29 -14.24 -6.58
N TYR A 46 10.31 -14.27 -7.92
CA TYR A 46 9.20 -14.83 -8.71
C TYR A 46 9.53 -16.15 -9.41
N ALA A 47 10.77 -16.65 -9.37
CA ALA A 47 11.10 -17.94 -9.97
C ALA A 47 10.37 -19.11 -9.26
N ASP A 48 10.33 -19.07 -7.92
CA ASP A 48 9.60 -20.03 -7.09
C ASP A 48 9.10 -19.32 -5.81
N PRO A 49 7.99 -18.58 -5.91
CA PRO A 49 7.48 -17.82 -4.77
C PRO A 49 7.06 -18.73 -3.62
N GLN A 50 6.54 -19.93 -3.90
CA GLN A 50 6.16 -20.87 -2.85
C GLN A 50 7.38 -21.29 -2.04
N CYS A 51 8.48 -21.66 -2.70
CA CYS A 51 9.73 -22.01 -2.00
C CYS A 51 10.29 -20.85 -1.19
N LEU A 52 10.25 -19.62 -1.72
CA LEU A 52 10.76 -18.45 -0.99
C LEU A 52 9.92 -18.11 0.24
N TYR A 53 8.60 -18.02 0.08
CA TYR A 53 7.69 -17.58 1.14
C TYR A 53 7.39 -18.69 2.16
N SER A 54 7.69 -19.96 1.86
CA SER A 54 7.58 -21.06 2.83
C SER A 54 8.84 -21.24 3.70
N LEU A 55 9.89 -20.42 3.51
CA LEU A 55 11.07 -20.45 4.38
C LEU A 55 10.71 -20.04 5.81
N ASP A 56 11.50 -20.50 6.79
CA ASP A 56 11.43 -19.92 8.13
C ASP A 56 11.85 -18.44 8.11
N GLU A 57 11.29 -17.67 9.04
CA GLU A 57 11.42 -16.20 9.10
C GLU A 57 12.88 -15.76 9.04
N LYS A 58 13.77 -16.38 9.80
CA LYS A 58 15.20 -16.02 9.82
C LYS A 58 15.88 -16.29 8.48
N LYS A 59 15.56 -17.39 7.81
CA LYS A 59 16.10 -17.69 6.47
C LYS A 59 15.55 -16.72 5.42
N PHE A 60 14.26 -16.39 5.49
CA PHE A 60 13.65 -15.40 4.61
C PHE A 60 14.30 -14.03 4.79
N GLU A 61 14.35 -13.52 6.02
CA GLU A 61 14.93 -12.22 6.36
C GLU A 61 16.37 -12.09 5.86
N ARG A 62 17.21 -13.11 6.10
CA ARG A 62 18.60 -13.09 5.62
C ARG A 62 18.71 -13.01 4.09
N LYS A 63 17.82 -13.70 3.37
CA LYS A 63 17.79 -13.64 1.89
C LYS A 63 17.40 -12.24 1.43
N ILE A 64 16.34 -11.67 2.00
CA ILE A 64 15.86 -10.34 1.64
C ILE A 64 16.85 -9.25 2.04
N GLU A 65 17.54 -9.41 3.18
CA GLU A 65 18.59 -8.49 3.63
C GLU A 65 19.75 -8.42 2.65
N THR A 66 20.13 -9.57 2.09
CA THR A 66 21.19 -9.62 1.07
C THR A 66 20.83 -8.75 -0.14
N TRP A 67 19.55 -8.75 -0.55
CA TRP A 67 19.09 -7.88 -1.61
C TRP A 67 19.06 -6.42 -1.18
N ARG A 68 18.51 -6.11 -0.01
CA ARG A 68 18.50 -4.75 0.53
C ARG A 68 19.89 -4.13 0.55
N GLN A 69 20.90 -4.89 1.00
CA GLN A 69 22.27 -4.41 1.03
C GLN A 69 22.82 -4.11 -0.37
N LYS A 70 22.51 -4.89 -1.40
CA LYS A 70 22.93 -4.59 -2.79
C LYS A 70 22.41 -3.23 -3.28
N TYR A 71 21.17 -2.87 -2.95
CA TYR A 71 20.61 -1.55 -3.30
C TYR A 71 21.30 -0.43 -2.51
N LEU A 72 21.54 -0.65 -1.22
CA LEU A 72 22.25 0.32 -0.38
C LEU A 72 23.71 0.51 -0.83
N ASP A 73 24.38 -0.55 -1.25
CA ASP A 73 25.75 -0.51 -1.79
C ASP A 73 25.78 0.28 -3.09
N LEU A 74 24.81 0.10 -3.99
CA LEU A 74 24.68 0.88 -5.21
C LEU A 74 24.48 2.38 -4.93
N LEU A 75 23.62 2.71 -3.95
CA LEU A 75 23.41 4.10 -3.52
C LEU A 75 24.66 4.70 -2.86
N SER A 76 25.36 3.90 -2.05
CA SER A 76 26.63 4.30 -1.43
C SER A 76 27.72 4.52 -2.48
N GLU A 77 27.78 3.70 -3.52
CA GLU A 77 28.71 3.86 -4.64
C GLU A 77 28.46 5.19 -5.36
N LEU A 78 27.20 5.54 -5.61
CA LEU A 78 26.82 6.83 -6.19
C LEU A 78 27.33 7.98 -5.31
N SER A 79 27.01 7.97 -4.02
CA SER A 79 27.43 9.03 -3.08
C SER A 79 28.94 9.16 -2.96
N HIS A 80 29.69 8.05 -3.02
CA HIS A 80 31.15 8.07 -2.93
C HIS A 80 31.82 8.58 -4.21
N LYS A 81 31.34 8.15 -5.38
CA LYS A 81 31.90 8.56 -6.68
C LYS A 81 31.48 9.96 -7.10
N HIS A 82 30.35 10.42 -6.58
CA HIS A 82 29.76 11.73 -6.84
C HIS A 82 29.38 12.41 -5.52
N PRO A 83 30.36 12.97 -4.78
CA PRO A 83 30.08 13.70 -3.53
C PRO A 83 29.15 14.90 -3.70
N GLU A 84 29.02 15.42 -4.93
CA GLU A 84 28.09 16.46 -5.34
C GLU A 84 26.65 15.97 -5.57
N ALA A 85 26.39 14.67 -5.45
CA ALA A 85 25.06 14.10 -5.58
C ALA A 85 24.10 14.73 -4.56
N ASP A 86 22.86 14.90 -4.98
CA ASP A 86 21.86 15.63 -4.21
C ASP A 86 21.51 14.89 -2.92
N ALA A 87 21.74 15.54 -1.78
CA ALA A 87 21.45 14.97 -0.47
C ALA A 87 19.95 14.64 -0.30
N LEU A 88 19.05 15.41 -0.92
CA LEU A 88 17.61 15.12 -0.86
C LEU A 88 17.27 13.88 -1.68
N PHE A 89 17.86 13.72 -2.86
CA PHE A 89 17.72 12.50 -3.65
C PHE A 89 18.23 11.29 -2.87
N LEU A 90 19.46 11.35 -2.34
CA LEU A 90 20.06 10.24 -1.59
C LEU A 90 19.23 9.84 -0.37
N ALA A 91 18.67 10.82 0.34
CA ALA A 91 17.81 10.59 1.50
C ALA A 91 16.45 9.98 1.10
N SER A 92 15.82 10.48 0.02
CA SER A 92 14.58 9.93 -0.54
C SER A 92 14.78 8.48 -0.95
N GLU A 93 15.85 8.23 -1.71
CA GLU A 93 16.17 6.92 -2.24
C GLU A 93 16.44 5.88 -1.14
N LYS A 94 17.17 6.29 -0.10
CA LYS A 94 17.38 5.45 1.09
C LYS A 94 16.07 5.11 1.81
N THR A 95 15.17 6.09 1.91
CA THR A 95 13.84 5.92 2.53
C THR A 95 13.00 4.94 1.73
N ASP A 96 13.04 5.08 0.41
CA ASP A 96 12.32 4.23 -0.52
C ASP A 96 12.82 2.79 -0.53
N ILE A 97 14.14 2.58 -0.58
CA ILE A 97 14.75 1.26 -0.40
C ILE A 97 14.29 0.66 0.93
N HIS A 98 14.35 1.41 2.03
CA HIS A 98 13.93 0.90 3.34
C HIS A 98 12.50 0.36 3.31
N TYR A 99 11.52 1.19 2.94
CA TYR A 99 10.12 0.79 3.00
C TYR A 99 9.71 -0.21 1.94
N TYR A 100 10.38 -0.24 0.79
CA TYR A 100 10.17 -1.30 -0.20
C TYR A 100 10.47 -2.69 0.39
N PHE A 101 11.58 -2.82 1.12
CA PHE A 101 11.95 -4.07 1.77
C PHE A 101 11.09 -4.38 3.01
N GLU A 102 10.60 -3.37 3.73
CA GLU A 102 9.59 -3.58 4.78
C GLU A 102 8.27 -4.12 4.20
N LYS A 103 7.85 -3.62 3.04
CA LYS A 103 6.66 -4.14 2.34
C LYS A 103 6.83 -5.61 1.95
N ILE A 104 8.01 -6.02 1.50
CA ILE A 104 8.31 -7.42 1.17
C ILE A 104 8.18 -8.33 2.40
N TYR A 105 8.54 -7.83 3.59
CA TYR A 105 8.33 -8.58 4.82
C TYR A 105 6.83 -8.77 5.13
N ILE A 106 6.00 -7.75 4.88
CA ILE A 106 4.53 -7.88 5.02
C ILE A 106 3.97 -8.90 4.03
N ASP A 107 4.42 -8.87 2.76
CA ASP A 107 4.04 -9.88 1.77
C ASP A 107 4.44 -11.28 2.25
N TYR A 108 5.63 -11.43 2.84
CA TYR A 108 6.05 -12.70 3.42
C TYR A 108 5.12 -13.18 4.50
N ALA A 109 4.75 -12.33 5.47
CA ALA A 109 3.83 -12.72 6.51
C ALA A 109 2.48 -13.20 5.95
N PHE A 110 1.99 -12.57 4.88
CA PHE A 110 0.78 -12.99 4.18
C PHE A 110 0.97 -14.35 3.46
N TYR A 111 1.93 -14.44 2.55
CA TYR A 111 2.10 -15.64 1.71
C TYR A 111 2.60 -16.85 2.50
N HIS A 112 3.43 -16.64 3.53
CA HIS A 112 3.86 -17.70 4.44
C HIS A 112 2.65 -18.35 5.10
N GLU A 113 1.76 -17.53 5.70
CA GLU A 113 0.53 -18.03 6.33
C GLU A 113 -0.36 -18.78 5.33
N GLN A 114 -0.45 -18.33 4.07
CA GLN A 114 -1.20 -19.04 3.03
C GLN A 114 -0.57 -20.37 2.60
N PHE A 115 0.76 -20.47 2.57
CA PHE A 115 1.47 -21.66 2.08
C PHE A 115 1.75 -22.70 3.16
N THR A 116 1.96 -22.28 4.40
CA THR A 116 2.34 -23.16 5.52
C THR A 116 1.23 -23.31 6.55
N GLY A 117 0.26 -22.38 6.59
CA GLY A 117 -0.73 -22.27 7.67
C GLY A 117 -0.17 -21.63 8.94
N GLU A 118 1.11 -21.25 8.97
CA GLU A 118 1.74 -20.65 10.14
C GLU A 118 1.62 -19.13 10.12
N ARG A 119 1.03 -18.54 11.16
CA ARG A 119 0.83 -17.09 11.27
C ARG A 119 2.11 -16.41 11.79
N ILE A 120 2.73 -15.56 10.97
CA ILE A 120 3.87 -14.73 11.38
C ILE A 120 3.41 -13.52 12.20
N SER A 121 4.04 -13.32 13.36
CA SER A 121 3.80 -12.15 14.22
C SER A 121 4.44 -10.90 13.63
N LEU A 122 3.65 -9.82 13.54
CA LEU A 122 4.13 -8.53 13.03
C LEU A 122 4.57 -7.58 14.13
N ALA A 123 4.35 -7.90 15.41
CA ALA A 123 4.51 -6.97 16.52
C ALA A 123 5.91 -6.34 16.55
N ASN A 124 6.96 -7.15 16.45
CA ASN A 124 8.35 -6.67 16.50
C ASN A 124 8.74 -5.82 15.30
N HIS A 125 8.15 -6.11 14.13
CA HIS A 125 8.45 -5.40 12.89
C HIS A 125 7.69 -4.09 12.79
N VAL A 126 6.44 -4.04 13.22
CA VAL A 126 5.57 -2.86 13.14
C VAL A 126 5.87 -1.87 14.25
N GLU A 127 6.04 -2.33 15.50
CA GLU A 127 6.14 -1.44 16.66
C GLU A 127 7.30 -0.43 16.52
N LYS A 128 8.43 -0.89 15.97
CA LYS A 128 9.62 -0.05 15.75
C LYS A 128 9.39 1.08 14.74
N LYS A 129 8.42 0.94 13.83
CA LYS A 129 8.11 1.90 12.76
C LYS A 129 6.82 2.68 12.99
N ARG A 130 6.05 2.42 14.07
CA ARG A 130 4.78 3.14 14.34
C ARG A 130 4.94 4.66 14.41
N LYS A 131 6.10 5.14 14.87
CA LYS A 131 6.41 6.58 14.88
C LYS A 131 6.39 7.21 13.48
N ASP A 132 6.73 6.43 12.46
CA ASP A 132 6.83 6.90 11.08
C ASP A 132 5.45 7.05 10.44
N PHE A 133 4.44 6.32 10.94
CA PHE A 133 3.05 6.40 10.46
C PHE A 133 2.45 7.79 10.58
N ASN A 134 2.99 8.62 11.47
CA ASN A 134 2.49 9.96 11.74
C ASN A 134 3.42 11.06 11.24
N ASN A 135 4.32 10.73 10.31
CA ASN A 135 5.25 11.68 9.68
C ASN A 135 4.75 12.10 8.29
N PRO A 136 4.24 13.33 8.12
CA PRO A 136 3.72 13.81 6.82
C PRO A 136 4.76 13.81 5.70
N LEU A 137 6.05 13.94 6.03
CA LEU A 137 7.11 13.95 5.02
C LEU A 137 7.20 12.61 4.26
N LEU A 138 6.78 11.52 4.90
CA LEU A 138 6.80 10.19 4.29
C LEU A 138 5.65 9.96 3.30
N LEU A 139 4.64 10.83 3.27
CA LEU A 139 3.58 10.78 2.24
C LEU A 139 4.12 10.98 0.81
N LYS A 140 5.34 11.51 0.68
CA LYS A 140 6.03 11.65 -0.61
C LYS A 140 6.70 10.36 -1.10
N SER A 141 6.88 9.37 -0.23
CA SER A 141 7.48 8.08 -0.58
C SER A 141 6.40 7.09 -0.99
N GLU A 142 6.39 6.67 -2.26
CA GLU A 142 5.47 5.63 -2.73
C GLU A 142 5.73 4.30 -1.99
N SER A 143 6.99 3.99 -1.70
CA SER A 143 7.36 2.77 -0.99
C SER A 143 6.79 2.73 0.42
N PHE A 144 6.81 3.85 1.13
CA PHE A 144 6.17 3.99 2.44
C PHE A 144 4.65 3.78 2.37
N LEU A 145 3.99 4.44 1.43
CA LEU A 145 2.54 4.30 1.23
C LEU A 145 2.15 2.86 0.88
N ARG A 146 2.95 2.18 0.06
CA ARG A 146 2.77 0.76 -0.29
C ARG A 146 2.96 -0.14 0.94
N TYR A 147 3.96 0.13 1.77
CA TYR A 147 4.23 -0.63 2.99
C TYR A 147 3.05 -0.53 3.97
N ILE A 148 2.62 0.69 4.32
CA ILE A 148 1.56 0.87 5.32
C ILE A 148 0.20 0.32 4.83
N ARG A 149 -0.11 0.47 3.54
CA ARG A 149 -1.32 -0.14 2.93
C ARG A 149 -1.25 -1.66 2.94
N ALA A 150 -0.10 -2.25 2.62
CA ALA A 150 0.08 -3.69 2.69
C ALA A 150 -0.11 -4.21 4.12
N LEU A 151 0.43 -3.48 5.11
CA LEU A 151 0.30 -3.83 6.53
C LEU A 151 -1.18 -3.84 6.94
N TRP A 152 -1.90 -2.74 6.70
CA TRP A 152 -3.31 -2.67 7.05
C TRP A 152 -4.15 -3.68 6.29
N ASN A 153 -3.87 -3.93 5.02
CA ASN A 153 -4.58 -4.98 4.27
C ASN A 153 -4.39 -6.36 4.91
N LEU A 154 -3.16 -6.72 5.30
CA LEU A 154 -2.91 -7.99 5.99
C LEU A 154 -3.63 -8.06 7.34
N MET A 155 -3.57 -6.99 8.14
CA MET A 155 -4.26 -6.94 9.43
C MET A 155 -5.79 -7.05 9.26
N SER A 156 -6.35 -6.33 8.28
CA SER A 156 -7.78 -6.37 7.94
C SER A 156 -8.23 -7.76 7.48
N ILE A 157 -7.43 -8.43 6.65
CA ILE A 157 -7.70 -9.81 6.21
C ILE A 157 -7.72 -10.76 7.42
N ARG A 158 -6.77 -10.61 8.35
CA ARG A 158 -6.76 -11.41 9.59
C ARG A 158 -7.98 -11.14 10.45
N ASP A 159 -8.38 -9.87 10.59
CA ASP A 159 -9.58 -9.49 11.34
C ASP A 159 -10.86 -10.09 10.73
N MET A 160 -10.95 -10.18 9.41
CA MET A 160 -12.04 -10.87 8.71
C MET A 160 -12.02 -12.38 8.95
N TYR A 161 -10.87 -13.05 8.79
CA TYR A 161 -10.77 -14.50 9.02
C TYR A 161 -11.00 -14.89 10.48
N ASP A 162 -10.67 -14.01 11.42
CA ASP A 162 -10.92 -14.19 12.85
C ASP A 162 -12.39 -13.85 13.23
N GLY A 163 -13.25 -13.52 12.25
CA GLY A 163 -14.70 -13.33 12.43
C GLY A 163 -15.10 -12.00 13.10
N LYS A 164 -14.18 -11.03 13.22
CA LYS A 164 -14.42 -9.79 13.98
C LYS A 164 -15.48 -8.88 13.35
N LEU A 165 -15.75 -9.05 12.06
CA LEU A 165 -16.69 -8.24 11.29
C LEU A 165 -17.84 -9.06 10.70
N ASP A 166 -18.06 -10.27 11.22
CA ASP A 166 -19.10 -11.18 10.71
C ASP A 166 -20.47 -10.50 10.63
N GLY A 167 -21.09 -10.66 9.48
CA GLY A 167 -22.41 -10.11 9.18
C GLY A 167 -22.46 -8.61 8.86
N GLN A 168 -21.32 -7.93 8.78
CA GLN A 168 -21.23 -6.56 8.26
C GLN A 168 -20.91 -6.58 6.77
N ASP A 169 -21.53 -5.68 6.00
CA ASP A 169 -21.07 -5.37 4.64
C ASP A 169 -19.74 -4.62 4.70
N ASN A 170 -18.95 -4.72 3.62
CA ASN A 170 -17.71 -3.95 3.44
C ASN A 170 -16.65 -4.24 4.54
N GLN A 171 -16.55 -5.49 5.01
CA GLN A 171 -15.70 -5.88 6.14
C GLN A 171 -14.24 -5.44 5.99
N LEU A 172 -13.65 -5.63 4.80
CA LEU A 172 -12.25 -5.25 4.54
C LEU A 172 -12.03 -3.74 4.68
N LEU A 173 -12.96 -2.92 4.19
CA LEU A 173 -12.90 -1.47 4.32
C LEU A 173 -13.03 -1.05 5.79
N ARG A 174 -14.01 -1.62 6.50
CA ARG A 174 -14.27 -1.31 7.92
C ARG A 174 -13.08 -1.67 8.80
N ALA A 175 -12.46 -2.83 8.57
CA ALA A 175 -11.22 -3.22 9.25
C ALA A 175 -10.06 -2.28 8.91
N THR A 176 -9.89 -1.93 7.63
CA THR A 176 -8.81 -1.03 7.20
C THR A 176 -8.94 0.35 7.82
N ILE A 177 -10.15 0.93 7.82
CA ILE A 177 -10.43 2.21 8.49
C ILE A 177 -10.20 2.12 9.99
N THR A 178 -10.52 0.99 10.62
CA THR A 178 -10.25 0.77 12.06
C THR A 178 -8.75 0.85 12.33
N HIS A 179 -7.92 0.22 11.51
CA HIS A 179 -6.45 0.31 11.66
C HIS A 179 -5.92 1.71 11.37
N ILE A 180 -6.42 2.40 10.33
CA ILE A 180 -6.05 3.81 10.06
C ILE A 180 -6.31 4.68 11.30
N ARG A 181 -7.50 4.55 11.90
CA ARG A 181 -7.89 5.34 13.09
C ARG A 181 -7.04 5.02 14.32
N GLN A 182 -6.58 3.79 14.46
CA GLN A 182 -5.75 3.36 15.60
C GLN A 182 -4.30 3.81 15.44
N ASP A 183 -3.78 3.75 14.22
CA ASP A 183 -2.37 3.95 13.92
C ASP A 183 -2.01 5.42 13.63
N ILE A 184 -2.99 6.21 13.15
CA ILE A 184 -2.78 7.57 12.68
C ILE A 184 -3.45 8.58 13.61
N ASN A 185 -2.64 9.45 14.22
CA ASN A 185 -3.05 10.56 15.07
C ASN A 185 -2.64 11.94 14.51
N ASN A 186 -1.77 12.00 13.50
CA ASN A 186 -1.47 13.22 12.78
C ASN A 186 -2.59 13.54 11.77
N ALA A 187 -3.16 14.75 11.83
CA ALA A 187 -4.32 15.14 11.02
C ALA A 187 -4.03 15.11 9.50
N GLU A 188 -2.89 15.62 9.06
CA GLU A 188 -2.50 15.62 7.63
C GLU A 188 -2.37 14.19 7.08
N VAL A 189 -1.73 13.31 7.85
CA VAL A 189 -1.61 11.91 7.45
C VAL A 189 -2.96 11.20 7.49
N TYR A 190 -3.78 11.45 8.50
CA TYR A 190 -5.12 10.86 8.62
C TYR A 190 -5.98 11.23 7.40
N ASP A 191 -6.03 12.52 7.08
CA ASP A 191 -6.80 13.06 5.98
C ASP A 191 -6.36 12.45 4.65
N TYR A 192 -5.06 12.39 4.40
CA TYR A 192 -4.51 11.75 3.21
C TYR A 192 -4.89 10.28 3.12
N MET A 193 -4.62 9.50 4.18
CA MET A 193 -4.82 8.05 4.13
C MET A 193 -6.29 7.68 4.04
N MET A 194 -7.17 8.35 4.79
CA MET A 194 -8.61 8.13 4.72
C MET A 194 -9.20 8.55 3.37
N PHE A 195 -8.83 9.73 2.86
CA PHE A 195 -9.31 10.23 1.57
C PHE A 195 -9.03 9.22 0.45
N TYR A 196 -7.76 8.83 0.29
CA TYR A 196 -7.38 7.91 -0.78
C TYR A 196 -7.94 6.49 -0.57
N THR A 197 -8.12 6.05 0.67
CA THR A 197 -8.76 4.75 0.96
C THR A 197 -10.24 4.75 0.55
N LEU A 198 -10.98 5.81 0.88
CA LEU A 198 -12.41 5.91 0.53
C LEU A 198 -12.61 6.14 -0.97
N MET A 199 -11.80 6.99 -1.60
CA MET A 199 -11.86 7.20 -3.05
C MET A 199 -11.63 5.90 -3.83
N ASP A 200 -10.55 5.16 -3.52
CA ASP A 200 -10.23 3.88 -4.15
C ASP A 200 -11.34 2.84 -3.91
N TYR A 201 -11.93 2.83 -2.71
CA TYR A 201 -13.03 1.93 -2.41
C TYR A 201 -14.27 2.22 -3.25
N ILE A 202 -14.69 3.49 -3.31
CA ILE A 202 -15.87 3.91 -4.08
C ILE A 202 -15.68 3.58 -5.56
N GLU A 203 -14.51 3.87 -6.11
CA GLU A 203 -14.19 3.61 -7.52
C GLU A 203 -14.26 2.11 -7.88
N ASN A 204 -13.76 1.23 -7.00
CA ASN A 204 -13.64 -0.19 -7.30
C ASN A 204 -14.83 -1.06 -6.81
N TYR A 205 -15.53 -0.64 -5.76
CA TYR A 205 -16.54 -1.45 -5.07
C TYR A 205 -17.89 -0.73 -4.91
N GLY A 206 -17.98 0.55 -5.28
CA GLY A 206 -19.18 1.36 -5.19
C GLY A 206 -19.52 1.78 -3.75
N ILE A 207 -20.70 2.38 -3.60
CA ILE A 207 -21.10 3.11 -2.39
C ILE A 207 -22.09 2.41 -1.47
N LYS A 208 -22.35 1.11 -1.69
CA LYS A 208 -23.39 0.41 -0.93
C LYS A 208 -22.98 0.27 0.55
N ASN A 209 -23.82 0.75 1.47
CA ASN A 209 -23.66 0.55 2.93
C ASN A 209 -22.34 1.10 3.51
N ILE A 210 -21.92 2.28 3.02
CA ILE A 210 -20.74 3.00 3.54
C ILE A 210 -21.03 4.45 3.95
N ASP A 211 -22.29 4.91 3.95
CA ASP A 211 -22.67 6.29 4.33
C ASP A 211 -22.09 6.68 5.70
N ASP A 212 -22.12 5.77 6.68
CA ASP A 212 -21.57 5.99 8.02
C ASP A 212 -20.05 6.24 8.02
N LEU A 213 -19.32 5.63 7.07
CA LEU A 213 -17.88 5.81 6.93
C LEU A 213 -17.55 7.16 6.28
N ILE A 214 -18.40 7.61 5.35
CA ILE A 214 -18.27 8.94 4.74
C ILE A 214 -18.59 10.02 5.78
N ASP A 215 -19.69 9.90 6.50
CA ASP A 215 -20.10 10.85 7.54
C ASP A 215 -19.02 10.99 8.64
N ASP A 216 -18.46 9.86 9.12
CA ASP A 216 -17.35 9.90 10.08
C ASP A 216 -16.13 10.66 9.53
N TYR A 217 -15.73 10.38 8.28
CA TYR A 217 -14.62 11.09 7.65
C TYR A 217 -14.91 12.59 7.54
N MET A 218 -16.11 12.98 7.07
CA MET A 218 -16.49 14.39 6.93
C MET A 218 -16.51 15.14 8.26
N SER A 219 -16.82 14.46 9.37
CA SER A 219 -16.85 15.04 10.71
C SER A 219 -15.46 15.26 11.31
N ARG A 220 -14.44 14.52 10.86
CA ARG A 220 -13.10 14.49 11.45
C ARG A 220 -12.03 15.14 10.59
N ALA A 221 -12.18 15.10 9.28
CA ALA A 221 -11.18 15.61 8.36
C ALA A 221 -11.08 17.13 8.43
N GLU A 222 -9.85 17.64 8.37
CA GLU A 222 -9.53 19.08 8.45
C GLU A 222 -9.27 19.69 7.07
N THR A 223 -8.92 18.86 6.08
CA THR A 223 -8.56 19.31 4.73
C THR A 223 -9.80 19.47 3.85
N ASP A 224 -10.30 20.71 3.71
CA ASP A 224 -11.51 21.04 2.94
C ASP A 224 -11.48 20.48 1.52
N SER A 225 -10.36 20.62 0.80
CA SER A 225 -10.25 20.13 -0.58
C SER A 225 -10.44 18.61 -0.73
N TYR A 226 -10.08 17.81 0.28
CA TYR A 226 -10.32 16.36 0.26
C TYR A 226 -11.77 16.04 0.56
N LYS A 227 -12.39 16.77 1.50
CA LYS A 227 -13.81 16.64 1.83
C LYS A 227 -14.69 16.96 0.64
N GLU A 228 -14.47 18.11 0.01
CA GLU A 228 -15.23 18.54 -1.17
C GLU A 228 -15.15 17.53 -2.31
N ARG A 229 -13.94 17.03 -2.60
CA ARG A 229 -13.73 16.06 -3.69
C ARG A 229 -14.36 14.71 -3.40
N LEU A 230 -14.20 14.19 -2.18
CA LEU A 230 -14.79 12.90 -1.80
C LEU A 230 -16.32 13.01 -1.75
N GLN A 231 -16.86 14.10 -1.21
CA GLN A 231 -18.30 14.33 -1.15
C GLN A 231 -18.89 14.42 -2.56
N ALA A 232 -18.28 15.21 -3.45
CA ALA A 232 -18.74 15.33 -4.83
C ALA A 232 -18.75 13.97 -5.56
N PHE A 233 -17.69 13.17 -5.40
CA PHE A 233 -17.62 11.85 -6.02
C PHE A 233 -18.65 10.87 -5.42
N PHE A 234 -18.83 10.90 -4.10
CA PHE A 234 -19.82 10.06 -3.43
C PHE A 234 -21.26 10.42 -3.83
N ASP A 235 -21.57 11.71 -3.97
CA ASP A 235 -22.88 12.18 -4.43
C ASP A 235 -23.14 11.83 -5.90
N GLU A 236 -22.12 11.93 -6.77
CA GLU A 236 -22.21 11.47 -8.15
C GLU A 236 -22.57 9.97 -8.22
N GLU A 237 -21.92 9.13 -7.41
CA GLU A 237 -22.23 7.70 -7.34
C GLU A 237 -23.60 7.41 -6.72
N LYS A 238 -24.08 8.26 -5.80
CA LYS A 238 -25.47 8.20 -5.28
C LYS A 238 -26.48 8.47 -6.37
N GLU A 239 -26.27 9.51 -7.16
CA GLU A 239 -27.14 9.84 -8.29
C GLU A 239 -27.17 8.70 -9.32
N LYS A 240 -26.00 8.15 -9.68
CA LYS A 240 -25.91 6.97 -10.56
C LYS A 240 -26.72 5.79 -10.03
N ARG A 241 -26.66 5.50 -8.72
CA ARG A 241 -27.46 4.43 -8.11
C ARG A 241 -28.96 4.70 -8.13
N GLN A 242 -29.38 5.96 -8.03
CA GLN A 242 -30.79 6.36 -8.11
C GLN A 242 -31.32 6.36 -9.55
N GLY A 243 -30.43 6.41 -10.55
CA GLY A 243 -30.77 6.42 -11.98
C GLY A 243 -31.29 5.10 -12.55
N HIS A 244 -31.33 4.02 -11.78
CA HIS A 244 -31.86 2.72 -12.21
C HIS A 244 -32.57 1.98 -11.08
N VAL A 245 -33.34 0.95 -11.43
CA VAL A 245 -34.09 0.18 -10.43
C VAL A 245 -33.17 -0.82 -9.73
N ILE A 246 -33.10 -0.75 -8.40
CA ILE A 246 -32.37 -1.69 -7.56
C ILE A 246 -33.38 -2.58 -6.82
N ARG A 247 -33.23 -3.91 -6.95
CA ARG A 247 -34.07 -4.90 -6.25
C ARG A 247 -33.20 -5.90 -5.50
N VAL A 248 -33.59 -6.25 -4.28
CA VAL A 248 -33.01 -7.39 -3.57
C VAL A 248 -33.59 -8.66 -4.13
N TYR A 249 -32.75 -9.55 -4.66
CA TYR A 249 -33.20 -10.81 -5.26
C TYR A 249 -32.96 -12.02 -4.36
N LYS A 250 -32.08 -11.88 -3.37
CA LYS A 250 -31.78 -12.93 -2.39
C LYS A 250 -31.21 -12.33 -1.12
N GLU A 251 -31.60 -12.89 0.01
CA GLU A 251 -30.94 -12.69 1.29
C GLU A 251 -30.04 -13.90 1.57
N ALA A 252 -28.79 -13.64 1.97
CA ALA A 252 -27.82 -14.66 2.35
C ALA A 252 -27.32 -14.34 3.76
N GLY A 253 -27.99 -14.87 4.78
CA GLY A 253 -27.76 -14.45 6.16
C GLY A 253 -28.08 -12.95 6.33
N PRO A 254 -27.16 -12.13 6.85
CA PRO A 254 -27.37 -10.68 7.00
C PRO A 254 -27.19 -9.90 5.70
N TYR A 255 -26.72 -10.53 4.61
CA TYR A 255 -26.40 -9.85 3.37
C TYR A 255 -27.58 -9.80 2.41
N LYS A 256 -27.84 -8.62 1.85
CA LYS A 256 -28.87 -8.41 0.82
C LYS A 256 -28.22 -8.34 -0.56
N LEU A 257 -28.46 -9.32 -1.41
CA LEU A 257 -27.92 -9.34 -2.77
C LEU A 257 -28.82 -8.55 -3.72
N GLU A 258 -28.25 -7.54 -4.36
CA GLU A 258 -28.96 -6.59 -5.21
C GLU A 258 -28.78 -6.93 -6.68
N MET A 259 -29.84 -6.78 -7.46
CA MET A 259 -29.80 -6.72 -8.93
C MET A 259 -30.06 -5.28 -9.37
N HIS A 260 -29.30 -4.82 -10.36
CA HIS A 260 -29.41 -3.48 -10.95
C HIS A 260 -30.06 -3.63 -12.33
N ILE A 261 -31.20 -2.97 -12.53
CA ILE A 261 -32.02 -3.07 -13.74
C ILE A 261 -31.98 -1.72 -14.45
N PHE A 262 -31.21 -1.66 -15.54
CA PHE A 262 -31.09 -0.49 -16.42
C PHE A 262 -32.16 -0.57 -17.52
N THR A 263 -32.89 0.53 -17.74
CA THR A 263 -33.98 0.64 -18.72
C THR A 263 -33.63 1.62 -19.82
#